data_AF-A0A1B8D1K9-F1
#
_entry.id   AF-A0A1B8D1K9-F1
#
_cell.length_a   1.000
_cell.length_b   1.000
_cell.length_c   1.000
_cell.angle_alpha   90.00
_cell.angle_beta   90.00
_cell.angle_gamma   90.00
#
_symmetry.space_group_name_H-M   'P 1'
#
loop_
_entity.id
_entity.type
_entity.pdbx_description
1 polymer ?
#
loop_
_entity_poly.entity_id
_entity_poly.type
_entity_poly.pdbx_seq_one_letter_code
_entity_poly.pdbx_strand_id
1 'polypeptide(L)'
;MKVVSVFTALILALFANVVYSAAIDSSLSSRDVNVTEAADFGDVVSYVLPDGRRKIDFYTNGVLDGSAIETDDGATFFEADGTEVDLNTVDEKLLKRQSRWRLAIKFAKLIAKYGKKAWNYIYCVGTSAMWRCGDEYLGCFSHGIAPWECIEGIVCVGVAARGC
;
A
#
# COMPACT_ATOMS: atom_id res chain seq x y z
N MET A 1 55.50 -11.89 16.64
CA MET A 1 54.14 -11.88 17.26
C MET A 1 53.63 -10.45 17.49
N LYS A 2 53.62 -9.58 16.46
CA LYS A 2 53.01 -8.22 16.55
C LYS A 2 52.15 -7.87 15.33
N VAL A 3 52.38 -8.53 14.19
CA VAL A 3 51.65 -8.28 12.94
C VAL A 3 50.28 -8.97 12.92
N VAL A 4 50.12 -10.12 13.61
CA VAL A 4 48.86 -10.88 13.66
C VAL A 4 47.77 -10.17 14.51
N SER A 5 48.18 -9.30 15.43
CA SER A 5 47.26 -8.59 16.34
C SER A 5 46.58 -7.36 15.71
N VAL A 6 47.14 -6.84 14.61
CA VAL A 6 46.60 -5.63 13.95
C VAL A 6 45.46 -5.99 13.00
N PHE A 7 45.55 -7.14 12.32
CA PHE A 7 44.51 -7.60 11.39
C PHE A 7 43.22 -8.04 12.09
N THR A 8 43.32 -8.59 13.31
CA THR A 8 42.15 -8.99 14.11
C THR A 8 41.36 -7.79 14.64
N ALA A 9 42.03 -6.69 14.98
CA ALA A 9 41.36 -5.45 15.41
C ALA A 9 40.66 -4.72 14.24
N LEU A 10 41.23 -4.77 13.04
CA LEU A 10 40.66 -4.13 11.85
C LEU A 10 39.38 -4.83 11.36
N ILE A 11 39.33 -6.16 11.47
CA ILE A 11 38.16 -6.96 11.06
C ILE A 11 36.99 -6.75 12.04
N LEU A 12 37.23 -6.61 13.35
CA LEU A 12 36.16 -6.29 14.31
C LEU A 12 35.58 -4.88 14.13
N ALA A 13 36.39 -3.90 13.70
CA ALA A 13 35.93 -2.53 13.47
C ALA A 13 35.04 -2.39 12.21
N LEU A 14 35.19 -3.29 11.23
CA LEU A 14 34.39 -3.31 10.01
C LEU A 14 32.94 -3.81 10.23
N PHE A 15 32.69 -4.59 11.29
CA PHE A 15 31.34 -5.08 11.62
C PHE A 15 30.55 -4.16 12.56
N ALA A 16 31.17 -3.11 13.10
CA ALA A 16 30.52 -2.20 14.06
C ALA A 16 29.53 -1.20 13.42
N ASN A 17 29.46 -1.11 12.10
CA ASN A 17 28.63 -0.10 11.39
C ASN A 17 27.45 -0.68 10.61
N VAL A 18 27.06 -1.95 10.83
CA VAL A 18 25.89 -2.54 10.16
C VAL A 18 24.84 -2.97 11.19
N VAL A 19 24.36 -2.02 11.98
CA VAL A 19 23.02 -2.10 12.59
C VAL A 19 22.42 -0.70 12.57
N TYR A 20 22.06 -0.21 11.37
CA TYR A 20 20.97 0.74 11.33
C TYR A 20 19.72 -0.05 11.71
N SER A 21 19.30 0.16 12.94
CA SER A 21 18.02 -0.24 13.49
C SER A 21 16.95 0.21 12.50
N ALA A 22 16.40 -0.71 11.71
CA ALA A 22 15.03 -0.54 11.26
C ALA A 22 14.23 -0.45 12.55
N ALA A 23 13.83 0.76 12.95
CA ALA A 23 12.80 0.93 13.93
C ALA A 23 11.57 0.27 13.33
N ILE A 24 11.37 -1.00 13.68
CA ILE A 24 10.12 -1.71 13.43
C ILE A 24 9.13 -0.94 14.29
N ASP A 25 8.38 -0.05 13.65
CA ASP A 25 7.29 0.65 14.30
C ASP A 25 6.42 -0.42 14.98
N SER A 26 6.24 -0.28 16.28
CA SER A 26 5.47 -1.21 17.11
C SER A 26 3.97 -1.21 16.76
N SER A 27 3.56 -0.54 15.68
CA SER A 27 2.22 -0.62 15.12
C SER A 27 1.80 -2.06 14.78
N LEU A 28 2.73 -2.95 14.44
CA LEU A 28 2.48 -4.39 14.30
C LEU A 28 2.06 -5.09 15.61
N SER A 29 2.42 -4.52 16.78
CA SER A 29 2.08 -5.05 18.10
C SER A 29 0.72 -4.57 18.61
N SER A 30 0.08 -3.59 17.97
CA SER A 30 -1.26 -3.11 18.36
C SER A 30 -2.40 -3.93 17.72
N ARG A 31 -2.14 -5.20 17.39
CA ARG A 31 -3.18 -6.17 17.06
C ARG A 31 -4.10 -6.34 18.27
N ASP A 32 -5.13 -5.51 18.36
CA ASP A 32 -6.32 -5.83 19.13
C ASP A 32 -6.95 -7.06 18.49
N VAL A 33 -6.67 -8.20 19.12
CA VAL A 33 -7.15 -9.53 18.76
C VAL A 33 -8.63 -9.62 19.11
N ASN A 34 -9.49 -8.99 18.30
CA ASN A 34 -10.92 -9.27 18.32
C ASN A 34 -11.58 -9.23 16.94
N VAL A 35 -10.80 -9.32 15.86
CA VAL A 35 -11.37 -9.49 14.51
C VAL A 35 -11.42 -10.99 14.20
N THR A 36 -12.59 -11.57 14.41
CA THR A 36 -13.02 -12.88 13.90
C THR A 36 -13.15 -12.84 12.37
N GLU A 37 -12.05 -12.64 11.65
CA GLU A 37 -11.98 -12.89 10.22
C GLU A 37 -10.67 -13.65 9.92
N ALA A 38 -10.78 -14.98 9.89
CA ALA A 38 -9.86 -15.77 9.11
C ALA A 38 -10.12 -15.43 7.63
N ALA A 39 -9.32 -14.54 7.04
CA ALA A 39 -9.41 -14.28 5.61
C ALA A 39 -8.07 -13.83 5.01
N ASP A 40 -7.78 -14.43 3.87
CA ASP A 40 -6.61 -14.37 3.00
C ASP A 40 -6.46 -12.99 2.30
N PHE A 41 -6.61 -11.89 3.06
CA PHE A 41 -6.51 -10.49 2.59
C PHE A 41 -5.46 -9.68 3.35
N GLY A 42 -4.45 -10.36 3.92
CA GLY A 42 -3.28 -9.73 4.57
C GLY A 42 -2.38 -8.90 3.62
N ASP A 43 -2.86 -8.62 2.41
CA ASP A 43 -2.15 -7.99 1.30
C ASP A 43 -2.42 -6.48 1.18
N VAL A 44 -3.39 -5.92 1.91
CA VAL A 44 -3.61 -4.47 1.95
C VAL A 44 -3.90 -4.01 3.36
N VAL A 45 -3.06 -3.09 3.87
CA VAL A 45 -3.15 -2.57 5.23
C VAL A 45 -3.31 -1.07 5.17
N SER A 46 -4.35 -0.52 5.78
CA SER A 46 -4.57 0.92 5.86
C SER A 46 -4.51 1.42 7.29
N TYR A 47 -3.89 2.58 7.48
CA TYR A 47 -3.69 3.20 8.79
C TYR A 47 -3.47 4.70 8.66
N VAL A 48 -3.42 5.38 9.81
CA VAL A 48 -3.15 6.81 9.92
C VAL A 48 -1.71 6.99 10.41
N LEU A 49 -0.96 7.86 9.72
CA LEU A 49 0.40 8.25 10.08
C LEU A 49 0.41 9.21 11.28
N PRO A 50 1.55 9.40 11.97
CA PRO A 50 1.65 10.34 13.09
C PRO A 50 1.31 11.80 12.72
N ASP A 51 1.45 12.18 11.46
CA ASP A 51 1.08 13.49 10.92
C ASP A 51 -0.42 13.62 10.59
N GLY A 52 -1.22 12.58 10.85
CA GLY A 52 -2.66 12.52 10.59
C GLY A 52 -3.03 12.11 9.16
N ARG A 53 -2.06 11.94 8.26
CA ARG A 53 -2.33 11.50 6.88
C ARG A 53 -2.61 10.01 6.84
N ARG A 54 -3.49 9.59 5.95
CA ARG A 54 -3.79 8.18 5.76
C ARG A 54 -2.78 7.53 4.82
N LYS A 55 -2.45 6.27 5.08
CA LYS A 55 -1.53 5.46 4.29
C LYS A 55 -2.12 4.08 4.05
N ILE A 56 -1.87 3.54 2.86
CA ILE A 56 -2.17 2.17 2.47
C ILE A 56 -0.87 1.49 2.07
N ASP A 57 -0.55 0.36 2.70
CA ASP A 57 0.54 -0.52 2.30
C ASP A 57 -0.01 -1.73 1.55
N PHE A 58 0.67 -2.10 0.46
CA PHE A 58 0.34 -3.22 -0.40
C PHE A 58 1.40 -4.29 -0.25
N TYR A 59 0.99 -5.50 0.09
CA TYR A 59 1.83 -6.66 0.24
C TYR A 59 1.43 -7.74 -0.77
N THR A 60 2.39 -8.55 -1.19
CA THR A 60 2.11 -9.84 -1.81
C THR A 60 2.92 -10.91 -1.10
N ASN A 61 2.22 -11.95 -0.60
CA ASN A 61 2.84 -13.04 0.18
C ASN A 61 3.65 -12.53 1.38
N GLY A 62 3.16 -11.47 2.04
CA GLY A 62 3.81 -10.87 3.22
C GLY A 62 5.02 -9.97 2.91
N VAL A 63 5.38 -9.77 1.63
CA VAL A 63 6.42 -8.83 1.21
C VAL A 63 5.77 -7.53 0.77
N LEU A 64 6.26 -6.39 1.26
CA LEU A 64 5.78 -5.07 0.84
C LEU A 64 6.16 -4.85 -0.64
N ASP A 65 5.16 -4.60 -1.48
CA ASP A 65 5.35 -4.23 -2.89
C ASP A 65 5.41 -2.71 -3.07
N GLY A 66 4.71 -1.98 -2.21
CA GLY A 66 4.72 -0.52 -2.21
C GLY A 66 3.61 0.06 -1.36
N SER A 67 3.44 1.38 -1.45
CA SER A 67 2.51 2.10 -0.59
C SER A 67 1.89 3.31 -1.28
N ALA A 68 0.77 3.78 -0.74
CA ALA A 68 0.10 5.00 -1.13
C ALA A 68 -0.08 5.89 0.10
N ILE A 69 0.36 7.15 0.01
CA ILE A 69 0.26 8.12 1.10
C ILE A 69 -0.63 9.26 0.66
N GLU A 70 -1.57 9.62 1.52
CA GLU A 70 -2.49 10.73 1.30
C GLU A 70 -1.76 12.06 1.03
N THR A 71 -2.32 12.82 0.10
CA THR A 71 -1.94 14.20 -0.21
C THR A 71 -3.20 15.06 -0.31
N ASP A 72 -3.05 16.36 -0.50
CA ASP A 72 -4.19 17.27 -0.69
C ASP A 72 -4.96 16.94 -1.97
N ASP A 73 -4.25 16.51 -3.01
CA ASP A 73 -4.84 16.17 -4.31
C ASP A 73 -5.31 14.71 -4.39
N GLY A 74 -5.03 13.85 -3.41
CA GLY A 74 -5.39 12.44 -3.45
C GLY A 74 -4.38 11.59 -2.69
N ALA A 75 -3.48 10.95 -3.44
CA ALA A 75 -2.38 10.18 -2.87
C ALA A 75 -1.16 10.14 -3.81
N THR A 76 0.02 10.06 -3.23
CA THR A 76 1.28 9.73 -3.91
C THR A 76 1.61 8.26 -3.69
N PHE A 77 2.15 7.60 -4.71
CA PHE A 77 2.44 6.17 -4.71
C PHE A 77 3.94 5.93 -4.70
N PHE A 78 4.36 4.90 -3.97
CA PHE A 78 5.76 4.54 -3.79
C PHE A 78 5.96 3.05 -4.02
N GLU A 79 7.08 2.66 -4.63
CA GLU A 79 7.56 1.29 -4.63
C GLU A 79 8.06 0.89 -3.22
N ALA A 80 8.32 -0.41 -3.01
CA ALA A 80 8.80 -0.94 -1.73
C ALA A 80 10.09 -0.30 -1.22
N ASP A 81 10.95 0.22 -2.11
CA ASP A 81 12.19 0.91 -1.76
C ASP A 81 12.02 2.41 -1.47
N GLY A 82 10.78 2.92 -1.53
CA GLY A 82 10.45 4.33 -1.31
C GLY A 82 10.56 5.21 -2.55
N THR A 83 10.89 4.66 -3.72
CA THR A 83 10.89 5.40 -4.98
C THR A 83 9.46 5.79 -5.35
N GLU A 84 9.24 7.08 -5.65
CA GLU A 84 7.93 7.55 -6.11
C GLU A 84 7.59 6.97 -7.50
N VAL A 85 6.34 6.52 -7.64
CA VAL A 85 5.82 5.90 -8.84
C VAL A 85 5.21 6.97 -9.74
N ASP A 86 5.86 7.27 -10.87
CA ASP A 86 5.29 8.13 -11.90
C ASP A 86 4.24 7.38 -12.74
N LEU A 87 2.96 7.62 -12.42
CA LEU A 87 1.82 6.95 -13.05
C LEU A 87 1.71 7.14 -14.57
N ASN A 88 2.40 8.11 -15.16
CA ASN A 88 2.39 8.36 -16.61
C ASN A 88 3.31 7.42 -17.40
N THR A 89 4.39 6.94 -16.77
CA THR A 89 5.42 6.10 -17.42
C THR A 89 5.31 4.61 -17.04
N VAL A 90 4.35 4.30 -16.19
CA VAL A 90 4.20 3.03 -15.49
C VAL A 90 3.57 1.91 -16.33
N ASP A 91 2.83 2.23 -17.40
CA ASP A 91 2.02 1.22 -18.12
C ASP A 91 2.83 0.07 -18.75
N GLU A 92 4.00 0.33 -19.33
CA GLU A 92 4.73 -0.73 -20.05
C GLU A 92 5.67 -1.55 -19.15
N LYS A 93 6.24 -0.95 -18.10
CA LYS A 93 7.20 -1.63 -17.22
C LYS A 93 6.55 -2.54 -16.19
N LEU A 94 5.34 -2.21 -15.73
CA LEU A 94 4.68 -2.88 -14.60
C LEU A 94 3.74 -4.03 -14.99
N LEU A 95 3.34 -4.15 -16.26
CA LEU A 95 2.59 -5.30 -16.77
C LEU A 95 3.35 -6.63 -16.62
N LYS A 96 4.67 -6.60 -16.42
CA LYS A 96 5.51 -7.79 -16.14
C LYS A 96 5.56 -8.18 -14.65
N ARG A 97 5.11 -7.34 -13.71
CA ARG A 97 5.06 -7.66 -12.27
C ARG A 97 3.74 -8.35 -11.88
N GLN A 98 3.73 -8.94 -10.68
CA GLN A 98 2.66 -9.78 -10.11
C GLN A 98 1.26 -9.13 -10.22
N SER A 99 0.21 -9.96 -10.26
CA SER A 99 -1.18 -9.53 -10.54
C SER A 99 -1.74 -8.51 -9.55
N ARG A 100 -1.31 -8.55 -8.28
CA ARG A 100 -1.81 -7.68 -7.21
C ARG A 100 -1.24 -6.27 -7.26
N TRP A 101 0.06 -6.11 -7.49
CA TRP A 101 0.64 -4.78 -7.69
C TRP A 101 0.07 -4.08 -8.94
N ARG A 102 -0.25 -4.85 -9.98
CA ARG A 102 -0.98 -4.31 -11.15
C ARG A 102 -2.34 -3.72 -10.77
N LEU A 103 -3.06 -4.34 -9.83
CA LEU A 103 -4.31 -3.82 -9.31
C LEU A 103 -4.08 -2.49 -8.57
N ALA A 104 -3.01 -2.40 -7.78
CA ALA A 104 -2.64 -1.18 -7.06
C ALA A 104 -2.37 0.00 -7.97
N ILE A 105 -1.63 -0.22 -9.04
CA ILE A 105 -1.37 0.81 -10.05
C ILE A 105 -2.66 1.30 -10.71
N LYS A 106 -3.63 0.40 -10.98
CA LYS A 106 -4.91 0.82 -11.55
C LYS A 106 -5.72 1.68 -10.57
N PHE A 107 -5.73 1.32 -9.29
CA PHE A 107 -6.30 2.15 -8.24
C PHE A 107 -5.58 3.49 -8.10
N ALA A 108 -4.26 3.51 -8.27
CA ALA A 108 -3.47 4.72 -8.26
C ALA A 108 -3.92 5.70 -9.35
N LYS A 109 -4.16 5.20 -10.57
CA LYS A 109 -4.72 6.00 -11.66
C LYS A 109 -6.13 6.50 -11.37
N LEU A 110 -6.96 5.68 -10.72
CA LEU A 110 -8.30 6.09 -10.30
C LEU A 110 -8.24 7.23 -9.28
N ILE A 111 -7.35 7.12 -8.29
CA ILE A 111 -7.12 8.17 -7.30
C ILE A 111 -6.51 9.41 -7.95
N ALA A 112 -5.57 9.26 -8.89
CA ALA A 112 -5.02 10.40 -9.62
C ALA A 112 -6.08 11.14 -10.44
N LYS A 113 -7.08 10.44 -11.00
CA LYS A 113 -8.16 11.05 -11.78
C LYS A 113 -9.17 11.81 -10.92
N TYR A 114 -9.61 11.21 -9.82
CA TYR A 114 -10.70 11.76 -8.98
C TYR A 114 -10.21 12.40 -7.67
N GLY A 115 -8.91 12.34 -7.45
CA GLY A 115 -8.19 12.94 -6.36
C GLY A 115 -8.66 12.53 -4.97
N LYS A 116 -8.65 13.52 -4.08
CA LYS A 116 -9.06 13.40 -2.67
C LYS A 116 -10.45 12.78 -2.50
N LYS A 117 -11.37 13.01 -3.43
CA LYS A 117 -12.73 12.44 -3.37
C LYS A 117 -12.69 10.91 -3.48
N ALA A 118 -11.92 10.37 -4.42
CA ALA A 118 -11.74 8.92 -4.52
C ALA A 118 -11.01 8.36 -3.28
N TRP A 119 -9.97 9.04 -2.82
CA TRP A 119 -9.27 8.64 -1.60
C TRP A 119 -10.20 8.55 -0.38
N ASN A 120 -11.04 9.57 -0.18
CA ASN A 120 -12.05 9.59 0.89
C ASN A 120 -13.05 8.45 0.75
N TYR A 121 -13.54 8.22 -0.46
CA TYR A 121 -14.50 7.15 -0.74
C TYR A 121 -13.92 5.77 -0.41
N ILE A 122 -12.67 5.50 -0.83
CA ILE A 122 -11.98 4.23 -0.54
C ILE A 122 -11.89 3.97 0.97
N TYR A 123 -11.56 5.00 1.77
CA TYR A 123 -11.52 4.88 3.22
C TYR A 123 -12.91 4.77 3.87
N CYS A 124 -13.93 5.43 3.30
CA CYS A 124 -15.30 5.33 3.78
C CYS A 124 -15.83 3.90 3.61
N VAL A 125 -15.66 3.34 2.40
CA VAL A 125 -16.07 1.95 2.08
C VAL A 125 -15.23 0.93 2.84
N GLY A 126 -14.00 1.28 3.19
CA GLY A 126 -13.01 0.39 3.77
C GLY A 126 -12.09 -0.16 2.68
N THR A 127 -10.79 0.09 2.86
CA THR A 127 -9.74 -0.23 1.87
C THR A 127 -9.73 -1.71 1.49
N SER A 128 -9.89 -2.61 2.46
CA SER A 128 -9.89 -4.06 2.23
C SER A 128 -11.11 -4.52 1.41
N ALA A 129 -12.29 -3.95 1.69
CA ALA A 129 -13.50 -4.24 0.93
C ALA A 129 -13.39 -3.72 -0.51
N MET A 130 -12.91 -2.48 -0.67
CA MET A 130 -12.65 -1.86 -1.97
C MET A 130 -11.66 -2.69 -2.80
N TRP A 131 -10.61 -3.21 -2.17
CA TRP A 131 -9.59 -4.01 -2.84
C TRP A 131 -10.11 -5.39 -3.28
N ARG A 132 -10.88 -6.04 -2.40
CA ARG A 132 -11.52 -7.32 -2.71
C ARG A 132 -12.44 -7.22 -3.93
N CYS A 133 -13.19 -6.13 -4.02
CA CYS A 133 -14.09 -5.80 -5.13
C CYS A 133 -13.43 -4.90 -6.19
N GLY A 134 -12.09 -4.98 -6.29
CA GLY A 134 -11.32 -4.03 -7.06
C GLY A 134 -11.59 -4.11 -8.56
N ASP A 135 -11.81 -5.31 -9.08
CA ASP A 135 -12.03 -5.52 -10.51
C ASP A 135 -13.35 -4.88 -10.97
N GLU A 136 -14.41 -4.93 -10.17
CA GLU A 136 -15.70 -4.29 -10.47
C GLU A 136 -15.55 -2.76 -10.54
N TYR A 137 -14.92 -2.16 -9.53
CA TYR A 137 -14.68 -0.71 -9.52
C TYR A 137 -13.79 -0.25 -10.67
N LEU A 138 -12.76 -1.03 -11.00
CA LEU A 138 -11.85 -0.72 -12.08
C LEU A 138 -12.48 -0.94 -13.47
N GLY A 139 -13.43 -1.87 -13.57
CA GLY A 139 -14.31 -2.02 -14.74
C GLY A 139 -15.08 -0.73 -15.00
N CYS A 140 -15.87 -0.26 -14.03
CA CYS A 140 -16.55 1.04 -14.10
C CYS A 140 -15.60 2.20 -14.44
N PHE A 141 -14.44 2.26 -13.77
CA PHE A 141 -13.44 3.30 -14.00
C PHE A 141 -12.94 3.32 -15.44
N SER A 142 -12.75 2.16 -16.06
CA SER A 142 -12.34 2.05 -17.47
C SER A 142 -13.39 2.62 -18.43
N HIS A 143 -14.67 2.62 -18.02
CA HIS A 143 -15.78 3.27 -18.73
C HIS A 143 -15.99 4.74 -18.33
N GLY A 144 -15.09 5.30 -17.51
CA GLY A 144 -15.15 6.68 -17.07
C GLY A 144 -16.15 6.93 -15.93
N ILE A 145 -16.72 5.88 -15.35
CA ILE A 145 -17.67 5.99 -14.22
C ILE A 145 -16.87 6.18 -12.93
N ALA A 146 -17.36 7.02 -12.04
CA ALA A 146 -16.71 7.26 -10.76
C ALA A 146 -17.03 6.14 -9.74
N PRO A 147 -16.17 5.92 -8.73
CA PRO A 147 -16.39 4.86 -7.74
C PRO A 147 -17.75 4.91 -7.05
N TRP A 148 -18.19 6.08 -6.61
CA TRP A 148 -19.48 6.30 -5.92
C TRP A 148 -20.71 6.16 -6.84
N GLU A 149 -20.51 6.00 -8.15
CA GLU A 149 -21.56 5.75 -9.15
C GLU A 149 -21.48 4.32 -9.72
N CYS A 150 -20.45 3.55 -9.35
CA CYS A 150 -20.22 2.21 -9.88
C CYS A 150 -21.13 1.19 -9.19
N ILE A 151 -22.27 0.89 -9.78
CA ILE A 151 -23.26 -0.06 -9.23
C ILE A 151 -22.62 -1.44 -8.97
N GLU A 152 -21.81 -1.94 -9.90
CA GLU A 152 -21.15 -3.25 -9.79
C GLU A 152 -20.24 -3.31 -8.55
N GLY A 153 -19.40 -2.29 -8.37
CA GLY A 153 -18.52 -2.17 -7.20
C GLY A 153 -19.30 -1.99 -5.90
N ILE A 154 -20.34 -1.14 -5.91
CA ILE A 154 -21.20 -0.89 -4.74
C ILE A 154 -21.92 -2.18 -4.31
N VAL A 155 -22.45 -2.95 -5.27
CA VAL A 155 -23.11 -4.23 -5.00
C VAL A 155 -22.11 -5.24 -4.43
N CYS A 156 -20.88 -5.29 -4.94
CA CYS A 156 -19.86 -6.20 -4.44
C CYS A 156 -19.43 -5.90 -2.99
N VAL A 157 -19.22 -4.62 -2.63
CA VAL A 157 -18.87 -4.24 -1.25
C VAL A 157 -20.09 -4.25 -0.32
N GLY A 158 -21.30 -4.20 -0.88
CA GLY A 158 -22.55 -4.34 -0.16
C GLY A 158 -22.75 -3.25 0.88
N VAL A 159 -23.04 -3.66 2.12
CA VAL A 159 -23.34 -2.75 3.24
C VAL A 159 -22.22 -1.76 3.54
N ALA A 160 -20.97 -2.07 3.17
CA ALA A 160 -19.82 -1.22 3.40
C ALA A 160 -19.87 0.09 2.60
N ALA A 161 -20.58 0.13 1.47
CA ALA A 161 -20.78 1.38 0.70
C ALA A 161 -21.92 2.26 1.24
N ARG A 162 -22.69 1.82 2.24
CA ARG A 162 -23.89 2.55 2.65
C ARG A 162 -23.52 3.86 3.36
N GLY A 163 -23.85 4.98 2.75
CA GLY A 163 -23.57 6.32 3.32
C GLY A 163 -22.18 6.85 2.96
N CYS A 164 -21.46 6.11 2.12
CA CYS A 164 -20.40 6.60 1.25
C CYS A 164 -21.02 6.97 -0.11
#